data_AF-A0A7S3KM59-F1
#
_entry.id   AF-A0A7S3KM59-F1
#
_cell.length_a   1.000
_cell.length_b   1.000
_cell.length_c   1.000
_cell.angle_alpha   90.00
_cell.angle_beta   90.00
_cell.angle_gamma   90.00
#
_symmetry.space_group_name_H-M   'P 1'
#
loop_
_entity.id
_entity.type
_entity.pdbx_description
1 polymer ?
#
loop_
_entity_poly.entity_id
_entity_poly.type
_entity_poly.pdbx_seq_one_letter_code
_entity_poly.pdbx_strand_id
1 'polypeptide(L)'
;GDMIGEKEDWYIPVEETCITPDMVPRINEADYKYYYVDKNLSRPLIMEYYTPSNDVMIVPFSKNDVERMIYPHDGPYREEEETAYEKFQVYLKEIKETFPESLTKRRIMRFLNSNNFKLKETYNNIKEHLDWRKVMLPIILTQENIALIERGFIYVHGRDRHFRPFLFVNANIIAIEGIDPENVFQTSWFVTIYIVQNLLKRGSVENCIDVVNLGGLPIDKIPREALKKFIVEIQVHLKGRIAKLLFLHVTFGIRMIYFFISPFLEAKVKNKIIMKGDGSSKEILELAHPSQIEKKYGGTAENLTQFWPPRAISDEYDPDPKC
;
A
#
# COMPACT_ATOMS: atom_id res chain seq x y z
N GLY A 1 -0.94 24.07 -29.77
CA GLY A 1 0.31 24.01 -29.00
C GLY A 1 0.31 22.86 -28.01
N ASP A 2 -0.44 21.80 -28.30
CA ASP A 2 0.07 20.46 -28.58
C ASP A 2 1.07 19.91 -27.56
N MET A 3 0.57 19.69 -26.35
CA MET A 3 1.10 18.72 -25.37
C MET A 3 -0.03 17.79 -24.89
N ILE A 4 -0.93 17.42 -25.80
CA ILE A 4 -1.80 16.27 -25.58
C ILE A 4 -1.09 15.12 -26.29
N GLY A 5 -0.31 14.34 -25.54
CA GLY A 5 0.22 13.07 -26.00
C GLY A 5 -0.92 12.24 -26.60
N GLU A 6 -0.61 11.40 -27.59
CA GLU A 6 -1.61 10.75 -28.42
C GLU A 6 -2.57 9.86 -27.60
N LYS A 7 -3.85 9.90 -27.97
CA LYS A 7 -5.03 9.31 -27.31
C LYS A 7 -5.03 7.77 -27.17
N GLU A 8 -3.91 7.09 -27.39
CA GLU A 8 -3.81 5.63 -27.44
C GLU A 8 -2.85 4.99 -26.41
N ASP A 9 -2.08 5.78 -25.65
CA ASP A 9 -1.20 5.28 -24.56
C ASP A 9 -1.87 5.21 -23.17
N TRP A 10 -3.18 5.42 -23.09
CA TRP A 10 -3.92 5.65 -21.82
C TRP A 10 -4.31 4.38 -21.07
N TYR A 11 -3.67 3.28 -21.41
CA TYR A 11 -3.81 2.04 -20.69
C TYR A 11 -2.72 1.95 -19.63
N ILE A 12 -3.15 1.84 -18.37
CA ILE A 12 -2.48 0.94 -17.42
C ILE A 12 -2.18 -0.32 -18.25
N PRO A 13 -0.91 -0.73 -18.44
CA PRO A 13 -0.60 -1.78 -19.39
C PRO A 13 -1.56 -2.95 -19.17
N VAL A 14 -2.38 -3.23 -20.18
CA VAL A 14 -3.34 -4.35 -20.23
C VAL A 14 -2.62 -5.67 -19.92
N GLU A 15 -1.30 -5.69 -20.12
CA GLU A 15 -0.37 -6.76 -19.74
C GLU A 15 -0.32 -7.05 -18.23
N GLU A 16 -0.85 -6.17 -17.37
CA GLU A 16 -0.73 -6.30 -15.91
C GLU A 16 -2.04 -6.38 -15.14
N THR A 17 -3.17 -6.24 -15.82
CA THR A 17 -4.51 -6.44 -15.25
C THR A 17 -5.24 -7.41 -16.15
N CYS A 18 -5.83 -8.47 -15.62
CA CYS A 18 -6.70 -9.38 -16.38
C CYS A 18 -8.04 -8.71 -16.77
N ILE A 19 -7.99 -7.42 -17.14
CA ILE A 19 -9.10 -6.52 -17.47
C ILE A 19 -8.84 -6.11 -18.92
N THR A 20 -9.74 -6.49 -19.82
CA THR A 20 -9.66 -6.10 -21.23
C THR A 20 -10.15 -4.65 -21.39
N PRO A 21 -9.73 -3.94 -22.44
CA PRO A 21 -10.12 -2.55 -22.71
C PRO A 21 -11.63 -2.23 -22.62
N ASP A 22 -12.47 -3.20 -22.95
CA ASP A 22 -13.93 -3.14 -22.94
C ASP A 22 -14.55 -3.33 -21.54
N MET A 23 -13.78 -3.79 -20.54
CA MET A 23 -14.23 -4.00 -19.16
C MET A 23 -14.02 -2.78 -18.25
N VAL A 24 -13.42 -1.69 -18.75
CA VAL A 24 -13.12 -0.50 -17.96
C VAL A 24 -14.28 0.51 -18.08
N PRO A 25 -15.03 0.81 -17.00
CA PRO A 25 -15.97 1.92 -16.95
C PRO A 25 -15.27 3.22 -17.35
N ARG A 26 -15.93 4.05 -18.16
CA ARG A 26 -15.40 5.33 -18.58
C ARG A 26 -15.34 6.29 -17.38
N ILE A 27 -14.14 6.66 -16.98
CA ILE A 27 -13.90 7.74 -15.99
C ILE A 27 -14.26 9.07 -16.66
N ASN A 28 -14.96 9.96 -15.96
CA ASN A 28 -15.27 11.28 -16.51
C ASN A 28 -14.01 12.12 -16.64
N GLU A 29 -13.91 12.91 -17.71
CA GLU A 29 -12.76 13.77 -17.99
C GLU A 29 -12.41 14.70 -16.80
N ALA A 30 -13.42 15.20 -16.10
CA ALA A 30 -13.25 16.04 -14.91
C ALA A 30 -12.54 15.35 -13.73
N ASP A 31 -12.61 14.03 -13.65
CA ASP A 31 -12.06 13.23 -12.56
C ASP A 31 -10.61 12.76 -12.84
N TYR A 32 -10.08 12.97 -14.04
CA TYR A 32 -8.74 12.50 -14.44
C TYR A 32 -7.64 13.00 -13.52
N LYS A 33 -7.79 14.18 -12.92
CA LYS A 33 -6.84 14.72 -11.93
C LYS A 33 -6.64 13.80 -10.71
N TYR A 34 -7.58 12.90 -10.41
CA TYR A 34 -7.44 11.90 -9.35
C TYR A 34 -6.77 10.62 -9.84
N TYR A 35 -7.04 10.18 -11.06
CA TYR A 35 -6.48 8.93 -11.57
C TYR A 35 -5.07 9.09 -12.17
N TYR A 36 -4.76 10.30 -12.64
CA TYR A 36 -3.52 10.61 -13.33
C TYR A 36 -2.75 11.72 -12.62
N VAL A 37 -1.50 11.41 -12.31
CA VAL A 37 -0.48 12.39 -11.95
C VAL A 37 0.75 11.99 -12.75
N ASP A 38 1.40 12.98 -13.36
CA ASP A 38 2.68 12.75 -14.03
C ASP A 38 3.63 12.01 -13.06
N LYS A 39 4.13 10.85 -13.49
CA LYS A 39 5.00 10.02 -12.67
C LYS A 39 6.27 10.76 -12.27
N ASN A 40 6.75 11.69 -13.11
CA ASN A 40 7.89 12.54 -12.81
C ASN A 40 7.61 13.52 -11.66
N LEU A 41 6.35 13.84 -11.37
CA LEU A 41 5.96 14.69 -10.24
C LEU A 41 5.85 13.92 -8.91
N SER A 42 5.79 12.60 -8.96
CA SER A 42 5.39 11.77 -7.82
C SER A 42 6.41 10.67 -7.45
N ARG A 43 7.29 10.28 -8.38
CA ARG A 43 8.48 9.47 -8.11
C ARG A 43 9.74 10.31 -8.27
N PRO A 44 10.62 10.38 -7.26
CA PRO A 44 11.87 11.09 -7.42
C PRO A 44 12.80 10.32 -8.35
N LEU A 45 13.46 11.00 -9.29
CA LEU A 45 14.30 10.37 -10.32
C LEU A 45 15.41 9.49 -9.74
N ILE A 46 15.96 9.85 -8.58
CA ILE A 46 16.97 9.05 -7.87
C ILE A 46 16.49 7.62 -7.53
N MET A 47 15.17 7.43 -7.37
CA MET A 47 14.57 6.13 -7.14
C MET A 47 14.79 5.15 -8.32
N GLU A 48 14.94 5.65 -9.54
CA GLU A 48 15.23 4.80 -10.72
C GLU A 48 16.61 4.15 -10.65
N TYR A 49 17.54 4.72 -9.89
CA TYR A 49 18.87 4.17 -9.64
C TYR A 49 18.98 3.40 -8.31
N TYR A 50 17.95 3.44 -7.47
CA TYR A 50 17.95 2.74 -6.20
C TYR A 50 17.91 1.21 -6.38
N THR A 51 18.87 0.55 -5.73
CA THR A 51 18.94 -0.92 -5.58
C THR A 51 18.90 -1.25 -4.08
N PRO A 52 17.89 -2.01 -3.60
CA PRO A 52 17.79 -2.35 -2.19
C PRO A 52 18.88 -3.36 -1.79
N SER A 53 19.40 -3.21 -0.57
CA SER A 53 20.28 -4.19 0.03
C SER A 53 19.50 -5.44 0.48
N ASN A 54 20.21 -6.55 0.72
CA ASN A 54 19.58 -7.83 1.09
C ASN A 54 18.74 -7.75 2.38
N ASP A 55 19.18 -6.97 3.36
CA ASP A 55 18.50 -6.73 4.64
C ASP A 55 17.23 -5.87 4.50
N VAL A 56 17.10 -5.12 3.41
CA VAL A 56 15.85 -4.42 3.05
C VAL A 56 14.92 -5.34 2.27
N MET A 57 15.47 -6.19 1.40
CA MET A 57 14.68 -7.14 0.61
C MET A 57 14.09 -8.28 1.45
N ILE A 58 14.83 -8.74 2.46
CA ILE A 58 14.47 -9.87 3.33
C ILE A 58 14.75 -9.45 4.77
N VAL A 59 13.70 -9.32 5.57
CA VAL A 59 13.81 -8.89 6.97
C VAL A 59 13.65 -10.08 7.92
N PRO A 60 14.37 -10.12 9.05
CA PRO A 60 14.12 -11.12 10.08
C PRO A 60 12.68 -11.01 10.63
N PHE A 61 11.98 -12.14 10.72
CA PHE A 61 10.65 -12.21 11.34
C PHE A 61 10.68 -12.95 12.69
N SER A 62 11.42 -14.07 12.76
CA SER A 62 11.70 -14.80 13.99
C SER A 62 13.10 -15.42 13.92
N LYS A 63 13.51 -16.16 14.97
CA LYS A 63 14.85 -16.80 15.03
C LYS A 63 15.18 -17.64 13.79
N ASN A 64 14.18 -18.28 13.18
CA ASN A 64 14.34 -19.19 12.05
C ASN A 64 13.39 -18.85 10.89
N ASP A 65 12.84 -17.62 10.86
CA ASP A 65 11.89 -17.22 9.82
C ASP A 65 12.17 -15.79 9.37
N VAL A 66 11.97 -15.56 8.08
CA VAL A 66 12.21 -14.28 7.42
C VAL A 66 10.99 -13.87 6.63
N GLU A 67 10.85 -12.56 6.44
CA GLU A 67 9.84 -12.00 5.57
C GLU A 67 10.50 -11.38 4.33
N ARG A 68 10.11 -11.85 3.14
CA ARG A 68 10.47 -11.18 1.89
C ARG A 68 9.59 -9.95 1.68
N MET A 69 10.23 -8.79 1.66
CA MET A 69 9.59 -7.48 1.47
C MET A 69 9.56 -7.08 -0.01
N ILE A 70 10.61 -7.44 -0.77
CA ILE A 70 10.80 -7.04 -2.16
C ILE A 70 11.02 -8.28 -3.04
N TYR A 71 10.40 -8.27 -4.22
CA TYR A 71 10.41 -9.37 -5.18
C TYR A 71 11.01 -8.85 -6.50
N PRO A 72 12.29 -9.15 -6.80
CA PRO A 72 12.92 -8.76 -8.07
C PRO A 72 12.23 -9.41 -9.29
N HIS A 73 12.41 -8.89 -10.50
CA HIS A 73 11.76 -9.46 -11.69
C HIS A 73 12.23 -10.90 -11.95
N ASP A 74 13.54 -11.11 -12.06
CA ASP A 74 14.17 -12.41 -12.38
C ASP A 74 15.01 -12.98 -11.23
N GLY A 75 14.86 -12.43 -10.02
CA GLY A 75 15.64 -12.82 -8.85
C GLY A 75 16.84 -11.90 -8.57
N PRO A 76 17.79 -12.34 -7.73
CA PRO A 76 17.87 -13.68 -7.17
C PRO A 76 16.76 -13.97 -6.14
N TYR A 77 16.17 -15.16 -6.25
CA TYR A 77 15.34 -15.76 -5.21
C TYR A 77 16.17 -16.78 -4.43
N ARG A 78 15.75 -17.09 -3.18
CA ARG A 78 16.41 -18.15 -2.40
C ARG A 78 16.07 -19.52 -3.00
N GLU A 79 16.93 -20.50 -2.80
CA GLU A 79 16.71 -21.88 -3.28
C GLU A 79 15.37 -22.46 -2.82
N GLU A 80 14.99 -22.21 -1.57
CA GLU A 80 13.70 -22.63 -1.00
C GLU A 80 12.49 -22.01 -1.73
N GLU A 81 12.64 -20.76 -2.17
CA GLU A 81 11.60 -20.03 -2.88
C GLU A 81 11.45 -20.53 -4.31
N GLU A 82 12.57 -20.79 -4.99
CA GLU A 82 12.59 -21.41 -6.31
C GLU A 82 11.96 -22.80 -6.27
N THR A 83 12.37 -23.62 -5.29
CA THR A 83 11.77 -24.94 -5.05
C THR A 83 10.27 -24.85 -4.81
N ALA A 84 9.81 -23.87 -4.03
CA ALA A 84 8.38 -23.68 -3.77
C ALA A 84 7.61 -23.24 -5.03
N TYR A 85 8.21 -22.39 -5.86
CA TYR A 85 7.64 -21.99 -7.14
C TYR A 85 7.51 -23.18 -8.10
N GLU A 86 8.54 -24.00 -8.24
CA GLU A 86 8.50 -25.23 -9.05
C GLU A 86 7.41 -26.20 -8.57
N LYS A 87 7.34 -26.44 -7.25
CA LYS A 87 6.27 -27.25 -6.64
C LYS A 87 4.88 -26.67 -6.93
N PHE A 88 4.74 -25.35 -6.92
CA PHE A 88 3.48 -24.70 -7.27
C PHE A 88 3.11 -24.90 -8.74
N GLN A 89 4.08 -24.84 -9.66
CA GLN A 89 3.84 -25.12 -11.08
C GLN A 89 3.41 -26.58 -11.30
N VAL A 90 4.00 -27.54 -10.59
CA VAL A 90 3.57 -28.95 -10.61
C VAL A 90 2.15 -29.09 -10.08
N TYR A 91 1.87 -28.48 -8.93
CA TYR A 91 0.53 -28.50 -8.33
C TYR A 91 -0.56 -27.97 -9.28
N LEU A 92 -0.30 -26.87 -9.99
CA LEU A 92 -1.24 -26.34 -11.00
C LEU A 92 -1.54 -27.35 -12.11
N LYS A 93 -0.50 -28.05 -12.61
CA LYS A 93 -0.66 -29.12 -13.61
C LYS A 93 -1.50 -30.28 -13.09
N GLU A 94 -1.28 -30.69 -11.83
CA GLU A 94 -2.01 -31.79 -11.20
C GLU A 94 -3.52 -31.48 -11.07
N ILE A 95 -3.86 -30.25 -10.68
CA ILE A 95 -5.27 -29.81 -10.59
C ILE A 95 -5.85 -29.35 -11.93
N LYS A 96 -5.06 -29.42 -13.02
CA LYS A 96 -5.44 -29.01 -14.38
C LYS A 96 -5.89 -27.55 -14.48
N GLU A 97 -5.23 -26.67 -13.73
CA GLU A 97 -5.49 -25.23 -13.73
C GLU A 97 -4.29 -24.46 -14.28
N THR A 98 -4.56 -23.27 -14.82
CA THR A 98 -3.53 -22.32 -15.24
C THR A 98 -3.93 -20.92 -14.83
N PHE A 99 -2.95 -20.03 -14.69
CA PHE A 99 -3.20 -18.59 -14.52
C PHE A 99 -2.84 -17.84 -15.81
N PRO A 100 -3.40 -16.65 -16.02
CA PRO A 100 -3.04 -15.79 -17.15
C PRO A 100 -1.53 -15.49 -17.17
N GLU A 101 -0.93 -15.37 -18.36
CA GLU A 101 0.51 -15.07 -18.53
C GLU A 101 0.92 -13.73 -17.88
N SER A 102 -0.03 -12.79 -17.76
CA SER A 102 0.14 -11.52 -17.02
C SER A 102 0.42 -11.70 -15.52
N LEU A 103 0.16 -12.89 -14.95
CA LEU A 103 0.52 -13.23 -13.58
C LEU A 103 1.98 -13.70 -13.51
N THR A 104 2.89 -12.74 -13.47
CA THR A 104 4.34 -12.99 -13.42
C THR A 104 4.78 -13.83 -12.22
N LYS A 105 5.93 -14.53 -12.36
CA LYS A 105 6.61 -15.29 -11.28
C LYS A 105 6.72 -14.47 -10.00
N ARG A 106 7.12 -13.20 -10.10
CA ARG A 106 7.19 -12.24 -8.99
C ARG A 106 5.90 -12.12 -8.19
N ARG A 107 4.75 -12.02 -8.88
CA ARG A 107 3.43 -11.94 -8.23
C ARG A 107 3.08 -13.26 -7.55
N ILE A 108 3.30 -14.38 -8.23
CA ILE A 108 3.09 -15.72 -7.65
C ILE A 108 3.96 -15.89 -6.39
N MET A 109 5.23 -15.48 -6.45
CA MET A 109 6.17 -15.58 -5.34
C MET A 109 5.71 -14.78 -4.11
N ARG A 110 5.08 -13.62 -4.33
CA ARG A 110 4.46 -12.83 -3.25
C ARG A 110 3.33 -13.59 -2.57
N PHE A 111 2.43 -14.22 -3.33
CA PHE A 111 1.38 -15.05 -2.75
C PHE A 111 1.95 -16.28 -2.03
N LEU A 112 2.93 -16.96 -2.62
CA LEU A 112 3.62 -18.10 -1.99
C LEU A 112 4.23 -17.71 -0.64
N ASN A 113 5.03 -16.64 -0.60
CA ASN A 113 5.67 -16.16 0.63
C ASN A 113 4.63 -15.77 1.70
N SER A 114 3.57 -15.06 1.32
CA SER A 114 2.53 -14.64 2.25
C SER A 114 1.68 -15.79 2.78
N ASN A 115 1.51 -16.87 2.01
CA ASN A 115 0.78 -18.06 2.43
C ASN A 115 1.70 -19.14 3.01
N ASN A 116 2.93 -18.79 3.41
CA ASN A 116 3.94 -19.69 3.96
C ASN A 116 4.14 -20.95 3.10
N PHE A 117 4.20 -20.76 1.77
CA PHE A 117 4.40 -21.77 0.74
C PHE A 117 3.33 -22.89 0.69
N LYS A 118 2.15 -22.67 1.28
CA LYS A 118 1.02 -23.59 1.16
C LYS A 118 0.38 -23.47 -0.22
N LEU A 119 0.54 -24.50 -1.05
CA LEU A 119 0.19 -24.47 -2.48
C LEU A 119 -1.31 -24.25 -2.72
N LYS A 120 -2.17 -25.03 -2.05
CA LYS A 120 -3.64 -24.91 -2.18
C LYS A 120 -4.15 -23.53 -1.75
N GLU A 121 -3.65 -23.03 -0.62
CA GLU A 121 -4.00 -21.70 -0.10
C GLU A 121 -3.53 -20.60 -1.07
N THR A 122 -2.33 -20.75 -1.64
CA THR A 122 -1.79 -19.87 -2.68
C THR A 122 -2.66 -19.83 -3.92
N TYR A 123 -3.05 -20.97 -4.48
CA TYR A 123 -3.95 -21.04 -5.62
C TYR A 123 -5.29 -20.32 -5.33
N ASN A 124 -5.91 -20.62 -4.19
CA ASN A 124 -7.18 -20.00 -3.80
C ASN A 124 -7.08 -18.48 -3.66
N ASN A 125 -6.05 -17.98 -2.96
CA ASN A 125 -5.85 -16.54 -2.75
C ASN A 125 -5.52 -15.81 -4.07
N ILE A 126 -4.77 -16.43 -4.99
CA ILE A 126 -4.53 -15.86 -6.32
C ILE A 126 -5.85 -15.75 -7.08
N LYS A 127 -6.66 -16.83 -7.13
CA LYS A 127 -7.94 -16.84 -7.81
C LYS A 127 -8.88 -15.77 -7.25
N GLU A 128 -9.03 -15.72 -5.93
CA GLU A 128 -9.81 -14.70 -5.23
C GLU A 128 -9.32 -13.28 -5.54
N HIS A 129 -8.00 -13.06 -5.55
CA HIS A 129 -7.45 -11.76 -5.93
C HIS A 129 -7.77 -11.39 -7.39
N LEU A 130 -7.66 -12.34 -8.32
CA LEU A 130 -7.98 -12.09 -9.73
C LEU A 130 -9.46 -11.76 -9.91
N ASP A 131 -10.36 -12.42 -9.20
CA ASP A 131 -11.80 -12.14 -9.26
C ASP A 131 -12.15 -10.81 -8.58
N TRP A 132 -11.56 -10.52 -7.42
CA TRP A 132 -11.70 -9.22 -6.76
C TRP A 132 -11.27 -8.07 -7.68
N ARG A 133 -10.17 -8.21 -8.42
CA ARG A 133 -9.70 -7.16 -9.35
C ARG A 133 -10.70 -6.84 -10.43
N LYS A 134 -11.43 -7.83 -10.96
CA LYS A 134 -12.43 -7.64 -12.02
C LYS A 134 -13.63 -6.83 -11.53
N VAL A 135 -13.96 -6.95 -10.25
CA VAL A 135 -15.10 -6.25 -9.63
C VAL A 135 -14.68 -4.89 -9.08
N MET A 136 -13.51 -4.82 -8.45
CA MET A 136 -13.07 -3.64 -7.73
C MET A 136 -12.46 -2.56 -8.64
N LEU A 137 -11.86 -2.94 -9.76
CA LEU A 137 -11.09 -2.03 -10.60
C LEU A 137 -11.80 -1.71 -11.92
N PRO A 138 -11.74 -0.44 -12.39
CA PRO A 138 -11.24 0.73 -11.68
C PRO A 138 -12.20 1.15 -10.55
N ILE A 139 -11.65 1.70 -9.47
CA ILE A 139 -12.45 2.26 -8.39
C ILE A 139 -13.03 3.58 -8.87
N ILE A 140 -14.35 3.67 -8.98
CA ILE A 140 -15.04 4.91 -9.38
C ILE A 140 -15.27 5.78 -8.16
N LEU A 141 -14.67 6.96 -8.13
CA LEU A 141 -14.84 7.90 -7.02
C LEU A 141 -16.19 8.60 -7.08
N THR A 142 -16.87 8.64 -5.95
CA THR A 142 -18.02 9.50 -5.71
C THR A 142 -17.56 10.89 -5.26
N GLN A 143 -18.48 11.86 -5.26
CA GLN A 143 -18.22 13.18 -4.70
C GLN A 143 -17.82 13.12 -3.22
N GLU A 144 -18.34 12.14 -2.47
CA GLU A 144 -17.98 11.92 -1.08
C GLU A 144 -16.55 11.39 -0.94
N ASN A 145 -16.12 10.44 -1.80
CA ASN A 145 -14.73 9.98 -1.82
C ASN A 145 -13.78 11.13 -2.15
N ILE A 146 -14.12 11.96 -3.13
CA ILE A 146 -13.34 13.15 -3.49
C ILE A 146 -13.24 14.11 -2.30
N ALA A 147 -14.35 14.40 -1.63
CA ALA A 147 -14.37 15.26 -0.45
C ALA A 147 -13.51 14.72 0.70
N LEU A 148 -13.50 13.38 0.90
CA LEU A 148 -12.62 12.73 1.88
C LEU A 148 -11.14 12.95 1.55
N ILE A 149 -10.75 12.77 0.28
CA ILE A 149 -9.39 13.01 -0.21
C ILE A 149 -9.00 14.47 0.02
N GLU A 150 -9.86 15.41 -0.40
CA GLU A 150 -9.61 16.85 -0.30
C GLU A 150 -9.54 17.37 1.14
N ARG A 151 -10.19 16.68 2.09
CA ARG A 151 -10.09 16.97 3.54
C ARG A 151 -8.85 16.37 4.19
N GLY A 152 -8.09 15.54 3.47
CA GLY A 152 -6.91 14.87 4.01
C GLY A 152 -7.22 13.66 4.88
N PHE A 153 -8.33 12.95 4.62
CA PHE A 153 -8.64 11.68 5.27
C PHE A 153 -7.51 10.68 5.08
N ILE A 154 -7.05 10.53 3.85
CA ILE A 154 -5.93 9.65 3.49
C ILE A 154 -5.11 10.32 2.39
N TYR A 155 -3.79 10.41 2.57
CA TYR A 155 -2.92 11.13 1.65
C TYR A 155 -1.47 10.64 1.73
N VAL A 156 -0.69 10.94 0.70
CA VAL A 156 0.74 10.60 0.63
C VAL A 156 1.57 11.85 0.85
N HIS A 157 2.60 11.75 1.69
CA HIS A 157 3.54 12.85 1.92
C HIS A 157 4.92 12.32 2.29
N GLY A 158 5.91 12.61 1.44
CA GLY A 158 7.29 12.21 1.68
C GLY A 158 7.57 10.72 1.56
N ARG A 159 8.85 10.38 1.71
CA ARG A 159 9.39 9.02 1.61
C ARG A 159 10.45 8.80 2.67
N ASP A 160 10.68 7.55 3.02
CA ASP A 160 11.78 7.19 3.92
C ASP A 160 13.11 7.01 3.17
N ARG A 161 14.18 6.66 3.90
CA ARG A 161 15.52 6.42 3.35
C ARG A 161 15.61 5.30 2.31
N HIS A 162 14.58 4.46 2.20
CA HIS A 162 14.47 3.40 1.21
C HIS A 162 13.42 3.72 0.14
N PHE A 163 13.07 5.01 0.02
CA PHE A 163 12.11 5.57 -0.92
C PHE A 163 10.68 5.04 -0.78
N ARG A 164 10.35 4.38 0.34
CA ARG A 164 8.99 3.90 0.63
C ARG A 164 8.10 5.10 0.92
N PRO A 165 6.97 5.29 0.22
CA PRO A 165 6.07 6.41 0.48
C PRO A 165 5.41 6.26 1.85
N PHE A 166 5.25 7.40 2.54
CA PHE A 166 4.39 7.47 3.71
C PHE A 166 2.94 7.70 3.29
N LEU A 167 2.04 6.85 3.78
CA LEU A 167 0.60 6.96 3.66
C LEU A 167 0.03 7.40 5.00
N PHE A 168 -0.45 8.63 5.08
CA PHE A 168 -1.08 9.18 6.27
C PHE A 168 -2.59 8.94 6.24
N VAL A 169 -3.16 8.49 7.35
CA VAL A 169 -4.60 8.30 7.56
C VAL A 169 -5.04 9.10 8.79
N ASN A 170 -5.87 10.11 8.59
CA ASN A 170 -6.45 10.93 9.66
C ASN A 170 -7.84 10.39 10.02
N ALA A 171 -7.88 9.49 11.00
CA ALA A 171 -9.12 8.82 11.37
C ALA A 171 -10.13 9.77 12.03
N ASN A 172 -9.74 10.93 12.58
CA ASN A 172 -10.73 11.88 13.08
C ASN A 172 -11.68 12.40 11.98
N ILE A 173 -11.27 12.37 10.71
CA ILE A 173 -12.11 12.81 9.59
C ILE A 173 -13.29 11.84 9.38
N ILE A 174 -13.16 10.56 9.74
CA ILE A 174 -14.27 9.60 9.67
C ILE A 174 -15.33 9.84 10.77
N ALA A 175 -15.03 10.66 11.76
CA ALA A 175 -15.96 11.00 12.84
C ALA A 175 -16.96 12.10 12.44
N ILE A 176 -16.84 12.67 11.24
CA ILE A 176 -17.78 13.66 10.71
C ILE A 176 -19.13 12.97 10.47
N GLU A 177 -20.21 13.56 10.99
CA GLU A 177 -21.55 13.00 10.85
C GLU A 177 -21.96 12.86 9.38
N GLY A 178 -22.60 11.73 9.05
CA GLY A 178 -23.16 11.46 7.74
C GLY A 178 -22.19 10.81 6.73
N ILE A 179 -20.95 10.52 7.11
CA ILE A 179 -20.01 9.78 6.24
C ILE A 179 -20.37 8.29 6.23
N ASP A 180 -20.53 7.72 5.04
CA ASP A 180 -20.74 6.27 4.87
C ASP A 180 -19.41 5.53 5.10
N PRO A 181 -19.34 4.54 6.02
CA PRO A 181 -18.17 3.67 6.16
C PRO A 181 -17.68 3.05 4.85
N GLU A 182 -18.57 2.74 3.90
CA GLU A 182 -18.15 2.18 2.61
C GLU A 182 -17.35 3.20 1.79
N ASN A 183 -17.73 4.48 1.82
CA ASN A 183 -16.98 5.55 1.16
C ASN A 183 -15.60 5.75 1.80
N VAL A 184 -15.46 5.52 3.10
CA VAL A 184 -14.16 5.53 3.79
C VAL A 184 -13.24 4.41 3.25
N PHE A 185 -13.76 3.18 3.15
CA PHE A 185 -12.98 2.05 2.66
C PHE A 185 -12.68 2.14 1.16
N GLN A 186 -13.64 2.58 0.34
CA GLN A 186 -13.44 2.81 -1.09
C GLN A 186 -12.37 3.88 -1.34
N THR A 187 -12.37 4.97 -0.57
CA THR A 187 -11.33 6.01 -0.63
C THR A 187 -9.97 5.45 -0.23
N SER A 188 -9.93 4.62 0.82
CA SER A 188 -8.70 3.95 1.27
C SER A 188 -8.14 3.05 0.17
N TRP A 189 -8.99 2.22 -0.43
CA TRP A 189 -8.63 1.37 -1.55
C TRP A 189 -8.10 2.15 -2.75
N PHE A 190 -8.78 3.24 -3.13
CA PHE A 190 -8.36 4.09 -4.24
C PHE A 190 -6.94 4.61 -4.04
N VAL A 191 -6.65 5.24 -2.89
CA VAL A 191 -5.32 5.82 -2.63
C VAL A 191 -4.26 4.73 -2.52
N THR A 192 -4.54 3.60 -1.87
CA THR A 192 -3.54 2.53 -1.76
C THR A 192 -3.24 1.85 -3.10
N ILE A 193 -4.25 1.62 -3.94
CA ILE A 193 -4.05 1.10 -5.30
C ILE A 193 -3.26 2.11 -6.14
N TYR A 194 -3.58 3.39 -6.03
CA TYR A 194 -2.84 4.45 -6.68
C TYR A 194 -1.35 4.43 -6.30
N ILE A 195 -1.03 4.27 -5.02
CA ILE A 195 0.36 4.12 -4.55
C ILE A 195 1.05 2.94 -5.23
N VAL A 196 0.41 1.76 -5.22
CA VAL A 196 0.97 0.54 -5.79
C VAL A 196 1.24 0.66 -7.29
N GLN A 197 0.38 1.36 -8.02
CA GLN A 197 0.49 1.55 -9.46
C GLN A 197 1.49 2.66 -9.83
N ASN A 198 1.46 3.77 -9.09
CA ASN A 198 2.07 5.02 -9.52
C ASN A 198 3.24 5.48 -8.68
N LEU A 199 3.43 5.02 -7.44
CA LEU A 199 4.47 5.55 -6.54
C LEU A 199 5.55 4.53 -6.16
N LEU A 200 5.31 3.24 -6.40
CA LEU A 200 6.25 2.14 -6.11
C LEU A 200 7.11 1.76 -7.32
N LYS A 201 8.35 1.35 -7.09
CA LYS A 201 9.26 0.83 -8.13
C LYS A 201 9.37 -0.68 -7.98
N ARG A 202 8.91 -1.40 -9.01
CA ARG A 202 8.90 -2.87 -9.01
C ARG A 202 10.32 -3.41 -8.84
N GLY A 203 10.47 -4.44 -8.01
CA GLY A 203 11.76 -5.05 -7.72
C GLY A 203 12.71 -4.23 -6.83
N SER A 204 12.37 -2.99 -6.46
CA SER A 204 13.26 -2.13 -5.65
C SER A 204 12.57 -1.47 -4.46
N VAL A 205 11.34 -0.97 -4.65
CA VAL A 205 10.54 -0.28 -3.63
C VAL A 205 9.11 -0.78 -3.75
N GLU A 206 8.77 -1.81 -2.97
CA GLU A 206 7.49 -2.52 -3.11
C GLU A 206 6.56 -2.38 -1.90
N ASN A 207 6.94 -1.57 -0.92
CA ASN A 207 6.22 -1.39 0.35
C ASN A 207 5.99 0.10 0.65
N CYS A 208 5.07 0.36 1.57
CA CYS A 208 4.71 1.68 2.08
C CYS A 208 4.86 1.70 3.61
N ILE A 209 4.90 2.91 4.17
CA ILE A 209 4.81 3.12 5.62
C ILE A 209 3.49 3.80 5.90
N ASP A 210 2.65 3.15 6.71
CA ASP A 210 1.33 3.66 7.03
C ASP A 210 1.41 4.39 8.38
N VAL A 211 0.93 5.63 8.42
CA VAL A 211 0.88 6.47 9.63
C VAL A 211 -0.57 6.85 9.89
N VAL A 212 -1.17 6.21 10.88
CA VAL A 212 -2.57 6.38 11.24
C VAL A 212 -2.68 7.30 12.46
N ASN A 213 -3.15 8.51 12.24
CA ASN A 213 -3.47 9.47 13.27
C ASN A 213 -4.88 9.18 13.82
N LEU A 214 -4.94 8.76 15.09
CA LEU A 214 -6.19 8.47 15.79
C LEU A 214 -6.63 9.59 16.74
N GLY A 215 -5.94 10.73 16.74
CA GLY A 215 -6.21 11.85 17.63
C GLY A 215 -7.57 12.46 17.34
N GLY A 216 -8.45 12.50 18.34
CA GLY A 216 -9.82 13.03 18.17
C GLY A 216 -10.82 12.06 17.54
N LEU A 217 -10.47 10.79 17.32
CA LEU A 217 -11.41 9.75 16.89
C LEU A 217 -12.31 9.31 18.06
N PRO A 218 -13.64 9.50 17.98
CA PRO A 218 -14.58 8.96 18.96
C PRO A 218 -14.69 7.44 18.79
N ILE A 219 -14.42 6.70 19.88
CA ILE A 219 -14.33 5.24 19.89
C ILE A 219 -15.67 4.56 19.54
N ASP A 220 -16.79 5.21 19.88
CA ASP A 220 -18.15 4.78 19.60
C ASP A 220 -18.54 4.93 18.12
N LYS A 221 -17.84 5.78 17.37
CA LYS A 221 -18.06 6.01 15.93
C LYS A 221 -17.30 5.04 15.04
N ILE A 222 -16.46 4.18 15.59
CA ILE A 222 -15.68 3.22 14.81
C ILE A 222 -16.60 2.09 14.30
N PRO A 223 -16.75 1.90 12.98
CA PRO A 223 -17.60 0.85 12.41
C PRO A 223 -16.89 -0.51 12.48
N ARG A 224 -16.89 -1.14 13.66
CA ARG A 224 -16.03 -2.30 13.98
C ARG A 224 -16.17 -3.47 13.01
N GLU A 225 -17.39 -3.83 12.62
CA GLU A 225 -17.62 -4.95 11.71
C GLU A 225 -17.14 -4.65 10.29
N ALA A 226 -17.37 -3.43 9.80
CA ALA A 226 -16.91 -3.02 8.48
C ALA A 226 -15.37 -2.88 8.46
N LEU A 227 -14.78 -2.32 9.52
CA LEU A 227 -13.33 -2.25 9.70
C LEU A 227 -12.70 -3.65 9.72
N LYS A 228 -13.30 -4.61 10.42
CA LYS A 228 -12.83 -5.99 10.44
C LYS A 228 -12.85 -6.61 9.05
N LYS A 229 -13.94 -6.44 8.29
CA LYS A 229 -14.03 -6.93 6.89
C LYS A 229 -12.94 -6.31 6.02
N PHE A 230 -12.79 -4.99 6.08
CA PHE A 230 -11.75 -4.27 5.34
C PHE A 230 -10.34 -4.78 5.67
N ILE A 231 -10.03 -5.01 6.96
CA ILE A 231 -8.73 -5.55 7.40
C ILE A 231 -8.48 -6.95 6.83
N VAL A 232 -9.50 -7.81 6.77
CA VAL A 232 -9.36 -9.13 6.17
C VAL A 232 -9.08 -9.02 4.67
N GLU A 233 -9.86 -8.24 3.94
CA GLU A 233 -9.73 -8.08 2.48
C GLU A 233 -8.40 -7.42 2.08
N ILE A 234 -7.99 -6.35 2.77
CA ILE A 234 -6.77 -5.62 2.43
C ILE A 234 -5.51 -6.48 2.59
N GLN A 235 -5.48 -7.36 3.59
CA GLN A 235 -4.38 -8.31 3.78
C GLN A 235 -4.36 -9.41 2.72
N VAL A 236 -5.49 -9.74 2.10
CA VAL A 236 -5.55 -10.72 1.00
C VAL A 236 -5.04 -10.11 -0.30
N HIS A 237 -5.46 -8.88 -0.63
CA HIS A 237 -5.18 -8.29 -1.94
C HIS A 237 -3.92 -7.40 -1.98
N LEU A 238 -3.47 -6.86 -0.84
CA LEU A 238 -2.27 -6.02 -0.73
C LEU A 238 -1.17 -6.69 0.12
N LYS A 239 -1.02 -8.00 -0.09
CA LYS A 239 0.00 -8.84 0.56
C LYS A 239 1.40 -8.25 0.45
N GLY A 240 2.09 -8.16 1.59
CA GLY A 240 3.47 -7.68 1.67
C GLY A 240 3.66 -6.23 1.24
N ARG A 241 2.66 -5.36 1.36
CA ARG A 241 2.77 -3.92 1.02
C ARG A 241 3.13 -3.03 2.20
N ILE A 242 2.98 -3.51 3.44
CA ILE A 242 3.28 -2.74 4.64
C ILE A 242 4.73 -3.03 5.07
N ALA A 243 5.54 -1.97 5.16
CA ALA A 243 6.85 -2.02 5.80
C ALA A 243 6.75 -1.74 7.30
N LYS A 244 6.01 -0.69 7.68
CA LYS A 244 5.69 -0.31 9.06
C LYS A 244 4.28 0.26 9.11
N LEU A 245 3.58 0.04 10.22
CA LEU A 245 2.25 0.57 10.49
C LEU A 245 2.27 1.27 11.85
N LEU A 246 2.24 2.60 11.85
CA LEU A 246 2.34 3.42 13.04
C LEU A 246 0.98 4.01 13.39
N PHE A 247 0.52 3.76 14.61
CA PHE A 247 -0.67 4.40 15.16
C PHE A 247 -0.23 5.49 16.14
N LEU A 248 -0.65 6.72 15.88
CA LEU A 248 -0.41 7.89 16.72
C LEU A 248 -1.64 8.22 17.56
N HIS A 249 -1.45 8.92 18.67
CA HIS A 249 -2.53 9.30 19.61
C HIS A 249 -3.38 8.12 20.10
N VAL A 250 -2.74 6.96 20.31
CA VAL A 250 -3.39 5.74 20.78
C VAL A 250 -3.84 5.89 22.23
N THR A 251 -5.15 6.05 22.42
CA THR A 251 -5.80 6.06 23.74
C THR A 251 -6.00 4.65 24.30
N PHE A 252 -6.35 4.55 25.59
CA PHE A 252 -6.69 3.26 26.20
C PHE A 252 -7.84 2.53 25.46
N GLY A 253 -8.91 3.23 25.10
CA GLY A 253 -10.03 2.61 24.40
C GLY A 253 -9.69 2.13 22.99
N ILE A 254 -8.79 2.82 22.28
CA ILE A 254 -8.24 2.33 21.01
C ILE A 254 -7.44 1.02 21.22
N ARG A 255 -6.66 0.91 22.30
CA ARG A 255 -5.96 -0.35 22.63
C ARG A 255 -6.93 -1.50 22.86
N MET A 256 -8.07 -1.22 23.49
CA MET A 256 -9.14 -2.22 23.65
C MET A 256 -9.73 -2.66 22.31
N ILE A 257 -9.97 -1.74 21.37
CA ILE A 257 -10.41 -2.10 20.01
C ILE A 257 -9.37 -2.97 19.31
N TYR A 258 -8.09 -2.57 19.36
CA TYR A 258 -7.01 -3.36 18.77
C TYR A 258 -6.96 -4.78 19.35
N PHE A 259 -7.14 -4.95 20.65
CA PHE A 259 -7.17 -6.27 21.28
C PHE A 259 -8.18 -7.21 20.59
N PHE A 260 -9.38 -6.71 20.27
CA PHE A 260 -10.42 -7.49 19.56
C PHE A 260 -10.15 -7.69 18.07
N ILE A 261 -9.46 -6.74 17.40
CA ILE A 261 -9.15 -6.82 15.97
C ILE A 261 -7.91 -7.69 15.71
N SER A 262 -6.96 -7.69 16.65
CA SER A 262 -5.66 -8.34 16.47
C SER A 262 -5.73 -9.82 16.08
N PRO A 263 -6.68 -10.67 16.53
CA PRO A 263 -6.77 -12.05 16.06
C PRO A 263 -6.96 -12.21 14.55
N PHE A 264 -7.47 -11.19 13.86
CA PHE A 264 -7.69 -11.18 12.41
C PHE A 264 -6.49 -10.64 11.60
N LEU A 265 -5.43 -10.19 12.29
CA LEU A 265 -4.22 -9.70 11.64
C LEU A 265 -3.21 -10.83 11.42
N GLU A 266 -2.56 -10.84 10.26
CA GLU A 266 -1.41 -11.72 10.00
C GLU A 266 -0.27 -11.43 11.00
N ALA A 267 0.45 -12.46 11.44
CA ALA A 267 1.52 -12.31 12.43
C ALA A 267 2.64 -11.35 11.95
N LYS A 268 2.97 -11.40 10.66
CA LYS A 268 3.91 -10.49 9.99
C LYS A 268 3.45 -9.03 10.03
N VAL A 269 2.15 -8.77 9.93
CA VAL A 269 1.60 -7.41 10.09
C VAL A 269 1.70 -6.95 11.54
N LYS A 270 1.36 -7.80 12.52
CA LYS A 270 1.47 -7.46 13.95
C LYS A 270 2.87 -7.00 14.35
N ASN A 271 3.91 -7.66 13.85
CA ASN A 271 5.31 -7.32 14.15
C ASN A 271 5.73 -5.95 13.59
N LYS A 272 4.97 -5.39 12.66
CA LYS A 272 5.20 -4.08 12.04
C LYS A 272 4.41 -2.96 12.70
N ILE A 273 3.53 -3.28 13.64
CA ILE A 273 2.68 -2.31 14.33
C ILE A 273 3.45 -1.61 15.43
N ILE A 274 3.44 -0.28 15.38
CA ILE A 274 3.99 0.60 16.42
C ILE A 274 2.84 1.45 16.95
N MET A 275 2.58 1.41 18.25
CA MET A 275 1.49 2.17 18.89
C MET A 275 2.03 3.23 19.84
N LYS A 276 1.70 4.49 19.56
CA LYS A 276 2.20 5.67 20.25
C LYS A 276 1.05 6.51 20.80
N GLY A 277 1.18 6.95 22.05
CA GLY A 277 0.16 7.76 22.71
C GLY A 277 0.23 9.25 22.33
N ASP A 278 1.36 9.69 21.83
CA ASP A 278 1.68 11.02 21.34
C ASP A 278 1.44 11.16 19.82
N GLY A 279 1.49 12.41 19.35
CA GLY A 279 1.26 12.80 17.96
C GLY A 279 2.51 12.84 17.09
N SER A 280 3.68 12.68 17.69
CA SER A 280 4.95 12.49 17.00
C SER A 280 5.58 11.20 17.50
N SER A 281 6.49 10.64 16.71
CA SER A 281 7.16 9.40 17.06
C SER A 281 8.60 9.51 16.59
N LYS A 282 9.55 9.31 17.51
CA LYS A 282 10.97 9.21 17.19
C LYS A 282 11.21 8.17 16.10
N GLU A 283 10.43 7.09 16.13
CA GLU A 283 10.48 6.04 15.11
C GLU A 283 10.13 6.53 13.70
N ILE A 284 9.28 7.55 13.52
CA ILE A 284 9.04 8.15 12.19
C ILE A 284 10.25 8.95 11.75
N LEU A 285 10.80 9.77 12.65
CA LEU A 285 11.95 10.64 12.38
C LEU A 285 13.24 9.84 12.15
N GLU A 286 13.32 8.63 12.69
CA GLU A 286 14.42 7.70 12.43
C GLU A 286 14.29 7.03 11.06
N LEU A 287 13.15 7.06 10.37
CA LEU A 287 13.00 6.38 9.07
C LEU A 287 13.43 7.25 7.90
N ALA A 288 13.29 8.57 8.03
CA ALA A 288 13.38 9.51 6.93
C ALA A 288 14.08 10.79 7.35
N HIS A 289 14.68 11.49 6.37
CA HIS A 289 15.14 12.86 6.58
C HIS A 289 13.98 13.73 7.14
N PRO A 290 14.23 14.65 8.10
CA PRO A 290 13.17 15.50 8.67
C PRO A 290 12.37 16.30 7.62
N SER A 291 12.97 16.64 6.48
CA SER A 291 12.29 17.33 5.36
C SER A 291 11.25 16.46 4.63
N GLN A 292 11.20 15.16 4.90
CA GLN A 292 10.19 14.25 4.36
C GLN A 292 8.95 14.16 5.25
N ILE A 293 9.02 14.67 6.49
CA ILE A 293 7.97 14.53 7.50
C ILE A 293 7.38 15.90 7.83
N GLU A 294 6.05 16.00 7.86
CA GLU A 294 5.35 17.24 8.21
C GLU A 294 5.69 17.71 9.64
N LYS A 295 5.75 19.04 9.85
CA LYS A 295 5.98 19.67 11.16
C LYS A 295 5.06 19.14 12.26
N LYS A 296 3.78 18.88 11.93
CA LYS A 296 2.78 18.36 12.90
C LYS A 296 3.13 16.96 13.42
N TYR A 297 3.98 16.21 12.71
CA TYR A 297 4.50 14.90 13.12
C TYR A 297 5.95 14.95 13.62
N GLY A 298 6.52 16.16 13.77
CA GLY A 298 7.86 16.39 14.32
C GLY A 298 8.97 16.55 13.30
N GLY A 299 8.67 16.59 12.00
CA GLY A 299 9.66 16.88 10.96
C GLY A 299 9.82 18.38 10.68
N THR A 300 10.35 18.71 9.51
CA THR A 300 10.59 20.09 9.07
C THR A 300 9.79 20.49 7.84
N ALA A 301 9.15 19.52 7.15
CA ALA A 301 8.31 19.81 5.98
C ALA A 301 7.06 20.60 6.38
N GLU A 302 6.60 21.51 5.51
CA GLU A 302 5.34 22.21 5.76
C GLU A 302 4.16 21.24 5.79
N ASN A 303 3.19 21.53 6.66
CA ASN A 303 1.97 20.73 6.71
C ASN A 303 1.18 20.94 5.41
N LEU A 304 0.73 19.84 4.80
CA LEU A 304 -0.09 19.93 3.59
C LEU A 304 -1.44 20.57 3.88
N THR A 305 -1.85 21.45 2.97
CA THR A 305 -3.21 21.99 2.85
C THR A 305 -3.92 21.49 1.59
N GLN A 306 -3.15 21.00 0.62
CA GLN A 306 -3.64 20.30 -0.57
C GLN A 306 -3.13 18.86 -0.53
N PHE A 307 -4.06 17.90 -0.38
CA PHE A 307 -3.75 16.49 -0.16
C PHE A 307 -3.72 15.65 -1.44
N TRP A 308 -4.14 16.24 -2.56
CA TRP A 308 -4.10 15.60 -3.87
C TRP A 308 -3.72 16.59 -4.98
N PRO A 309 -2.89 16.21 -5.96
CA PRO A 309 -2.20 14.93 -6.08
C PRO A 309 -0.98 14.78 -5.15
N PRO A 310 -0.50 13.55 -4.89
CA PRO A 310 0.79 13.31 -4.25
C PRO A 310 1.93 13.99 -5.01
N ARG A 311 2.88 14.61 -4.29
CA ARG A 311 4.03 15.33 -4.87
C ARG A 311 5.32 14.94 -4.16
N ALA A 312 6.43 15.00 -4.89
CA ALA A 312 7.75 15.06 -4.27
C ALA A 312 7.90 16.38 -3.49
N ILE A 313 8.51 16.33 -2.31
CA ILE A 313 8.58 17.46 -1.38
C ILE A 313 10.01 17.87 -0.98
N SER A 314 10.98 16.96 -1.16
CA SER A 314 12.40 17.17 -0.89
C SER A 314 13.20 16.05 -1.56
N ASP A 315 14.46 16.36 -1.92
CA ASP A 315 15.42 15.40 -2.47
C ASP A 315 16.32 14.76 -1.39
N GLU A 316 16.08 15.06 -0.11
CA GLU A 316 16.81 14.50 1.03
C GLU A 316 15.99 13.37 1.65
N TYR A 317 16.55 12.16 1.73
CA TYR A 317 15.83 10.96 2.19
C TYR A 317 16.47 10.31 3.42
N ASP A 318 17.78 10.46 3.60
CA ASP A 318 18.50 9.87 4.73
C ASP A 318 18.26 10.67 6.02
N PRO A 319 17.85 10.06 7.14
CA PRO A 319 17.71 10.74 8.43
C PRO A 319 19.00 11.38 8.98
N ASP A 320 20.18 10.95 8.53
CA ASP A 320 21.45 11.61 8.87
C ASP A 320 22.16 12.12 7.59
N PRO A 321 22.13 13.42 7.30
CA PRO A 321 22.78 13.98 6.11
C PRO A 321 24.32 13.92 6.16
N LYS A 322 24.94 13.41 7.25
CA LYS A 322 26.39 13.36 7.45
C LYS A 322 27.04 11.99 7.27
N CYS A 323 26.30 10.97 6.82
CA CYS A 323 26.84 9.63 6.55
C CYS A 323 26.89 9.32 5.05
#